data_AF-Q1LE79-F1
#
_entry.id   AF-Q1LE79-F1
#
_cell.length_a   1.000
_cell.length_b   1.000
_cell.length_c   1.000
_cell.angle_alpha   90.00
_cell.angle_beta   90.00
_cell.angle_gamma   90.00
#
_symmetry.space_group_name_H-M   'P 1'
#
loop_
_entity.id
_entity.type
_entity.pdbx_description
1 polymer ?
#
loop_
_entity_poly.entity_id
_entity_poly.type
_entity_poly.pdbx_seq_one_letter_code
_entity_poly.pdbx_strand_id
1 'polypeptide(L)'
;MNTIKLAAAVTLAALTSGVALAQNSTMQPSKDKPAMEKCYGVAMAGQNDCKAGAGTTCAGTQKTDYERDHFKSVPVGTCATIKTPHGMGTLKPM
;
A
#
# COMPACT_ATOMS: atom_id res chain seq x y z
N MET A 1 -5.02 24.88 -52.29
CA MET A 1 -5.74 23.68 -51.83
C MET A 1 -4.77 22.51 -51.87
N ASN A 2 -4.09 22.21 -50.76
CA ASN A 2 -3.17 21.07 -50.66
C ASN A 2 -3.63 20.17 -49.52
N THR A 3 -4.24 19.05 -49.88
CA THR A 3 -4.78 18.04 -48.98
C THR A 3 -3.74 16.95 -48.74
N ILE A 4 -2.97 17.05 -47.66
CA ILE A 4 -2.14 15.95 -47.19
C ILE A 4 -3.03 15.00 -46.38
N LYS A 5 -3.53 13.95 -47.03
CA LYS A 5 -4.20 12.84 -46.34
C LYS A 5 -3.13 11.92 -45.73
N LEU A 6 -2.83 12.11 -44.45
CA LEU A 6 -2.11 11.11 -43.67
C LEU A 6 -3.10 10.00 -43.30
N ALA A 7 -2.97 8.85 -43.96
CA ALA A 7 -3.62 7.61 -43.57
C ALA A 7 -3.01 7.14 -42.24
N ALA A 8 -3.75 7.32 -41.15
CA ALA A 8 -3.40 6.76 -39.85
C ALA A 8 -3.73 5.27 -39.83
N ALA A 9 -2.76 4.43 -40.19
CA ALA A 9 -2.81 3.00 -39.92
C ALA A 9 -2.48 2.77 -38.44
N VAL A 10 -3.51 2.75 -37.59
CA VAL A 10 -3.39 2.30 -36.20
C VAL A 10 -3.54 0.79 -36.20
N THR A 11 -2.41 0.08 -36.28
CA THR A 11 -2.37 -1.37 -36.03
C THR A 11 -2.17 -1.61 -34.54
N LEU A 12 -3.22 -2.18 -33.93
CA LEU A 12 -3.24 -2.73 -32.58
C LEU A 12 -2.11 -3.76 -32.41
N ALA A 13 -1.09 -3.43 -31.61
CA ALA A 13 -0.04 -4.38 -31.23
C ALA A 13 -0.24 -4.82 -29.77
N ALA A 14 -0.86 -6.00 -29.66
CA ALA A 14 -0.78 -7.03 -28.61
C ALA A 14 -0.43 -6.64 -27.16
N LEU A 15 -1.39 -6.86 -26.25
CA LEU A 15 -1.13 -7.06 -24.83
C LEU A 15 -0.42 -8.41 -24.63
N THR A 16 0.88 -8.39 -24.38
CA THR A 16 1.60 -9.56 -23.87
C THR A 16 1.56 -9.53 -22.34
N SER A 17 0.73 -10.41 -21.79
CA SER A 17 0.69 -10.77 -20.37
C SER A 17 2.02 -11.43 -19.96
N GLY A 18 2.91 -10.65 -19.34
CA GLY A 18 4.18 -11.09 -18.80
C GLY A 18 4.13 -11.25 -17.28
N VAL A 19 3.97 -12.51 -16.85
CA VAL A 19 4.31 -13.14 -15.55
C VAL A 19 4.66 -12.20 -14.38
N ALA A 20 3.74 -12.07 -13.43
CA ALA A 20 4.04 -11.55 -12.10
C ALA A 20 4.94 -12.57 -11.36
N LEU A 21 6.26 -12.36 -11.36
CA LEU A 21 7.12 -12.99 -10.37
C LEU A 21 6.76 -12.37 -9.01
N ALA A 22 6.01 -13.13 -8.20
CA ALA A 22 5.90 -12.89 -6.77
C ALA A 22 7.28 -13.09 -6.13
N GLN A 23 8.13 -12.06 -6.21
CA GLN A 23 9.33 -11.99 -5.40
C GLN A 23 8.88 -11.81 -3.95
N ASN A 24 8.89 -12.93 -3.23
CA ASN A 24 8.78 -13.01 -1.80
C ASN A 24 10.04 -12.36 -1.19
N SER A 25 10.07 -11.03 -1.16
CA SER A 25 11.13 -10.25 -0.53
C SER A 25 11.11 -10.52 0.97
N THR A 26 11.84 -11.55 1.40
CA THR A 26 12.30 -11.67 2.78
C THR A 26 13.27 -10.52 3.03
N MET A 27 12.73 -9.36 3.38
CA MET A 27 13.51 -8.25 3.91
C MET A 27 14.23 -8.75 5.16
N GLN A 28 15.53 -8.97 5.04
CA GLN A 28 16.40 -9.22 6.17
C GLN A 28 16.44 -7.94 7.01
N PRO A 29 15.98 -7.94 8.28
CA PRO A 29 16.01 -6.73 9.09
C PRO A 29 17.46 -6.35 9.35
N SER A 30 17.85 -5.15 8.91
CA SER A 30 19.11 -4.51 9.30
C SER A 30 19.16 -4.40 10.82
N LYS A 31 20.26 -4.83 11.45
CA LYS A 31 20.42 -5.04 12.89
C LYS A 31 20.21 -3.79 13.79
N ASP A 32 19.99 -2.62 13.21
CA ASP A 32 19.89 -1.33 13.92
C ASP A 32 18.53 -0.63 13.82
N LYS A 33 17.54 -1.19 13.09
CA LYS A 33 16.18 -0.63 13.04
C LYS A 33 15.19 -1.56 13.73
N PRO A 34 14.35 -1.05 14.65
CA PRO A 34 13.30 -1.87 15.23
C PRO A 34 12.45 -2.48 14.11
N ALA A 35 12.23 -3.79 14.19
CA ALA A 35 11.35 -4.45 13.24
C ALA A 35 9.96 -3.82 13.37
N MET A 36 9.37 -3.44 12.24
CA MET A 36 8.06 -2.81 12.17
C MET A 36 7.05 -3.80 11.60
N GLU A 37 5.85 -3.81 12.15
CA GLU A 37 4.71 -4.59 11.67
C GLU A 37 3.59 -3.66 11.19
N LYS A 38 2.77 -4.18 10.27
CA LYS A 38 1.56 -3.50 9.83
C LYS A 38 0.46 -3.73 10.86
N CYS A 39 -0.09 -2.66 11.38
CA CYS A 39 -1.20 -2.72 12.32
C CYS A 39 -2.41 -1.99 11.78
N TYR A 40 -3.51 -2.71 11.66
CA TYR A 40 -4.78 -2.23 11.11
C TYR A 40 -5.73 -1.81 12.22
N GLY A 41 -6.58 -0.83 11.96
CA GLY A 41 -7.56 -0.33 12.94
C GLY A 41 -6.97 0.54 14.06
N VAL A 42 -5.75 1.04 13.90
CA VAL A 42 -5.04 1.85 14.91
C VAL A 42 -4.70 3.27 14.49
N ALA A 43 -4.67 3.54 13.18
CA ALA A 43 -4.35 4.87 12.66
C ALA A 43 -5.56 5.81 12.78
N MET A 44 -5.31 7.05 13.20
CA MET A 44 -6.29 8.14 13.09
C MET A 44 -6.41 8.61 11.64
N ALA A 45 -7.46 9.38 11.35
CA ALA A 45 -7.65 10.03 10.07
C ALA A 45 -6.39 10.82 9.67
N GLY A 46 -5.94 10.63 8.43
CA GLY A 46 -4.76 11.27 7.87
C GLY A 46 -3.43 10.72 8.37
N GLN A 47 -3.42 9.66 9.20
CA GLN A 47 -2.19 9.17 9.85
C GLN A 47 -1.84 7.71 9.49
N ASN A 48 -2.51 7.10 8.52
CA ASN A 48 -2.14 5.77 8.03
C ASN A 48 -0.88 5.80 7.17
N ASP A 49 -0.13 4.70 7.20
CA ASP A 49 1.13 4.57 6.44
C ASP A 49 0.94 3.82 5.11
N CYS A 50 -0.11 2.99 4.99
CA CYS A 50 -0.54 2.24 3.79
C CYS A 50 0.54 1.45 3.01
N LYS A 51 0.14 0.49 2.16
CA LYS A 51 1.06 -0.38 1.39
C LYS A 51 1.65 0.38 0.20
N ALA A 52 2.07 1.61 0.43
CA ALA A 52 2.62 2.46 -0.58
C ALA A 52 4.14 2.46 -0.44
N GLY A 53 4.84 1.75 -1.32
CA GLY A 53 6.27 1.98 -1.49
C GLY A 53 6.55 3.45 -1.82
N ALA A 54 7.82 3.85 -1.82
CA ALA A 54 8.21 5.21 -2.19
C ALA A 54 7.53 5.63 -3.52
N GLY A 55 6.72 6.69 -3.49
CA GLY A 55 6.00 7.21 -4.66
C GLY A 55 4.53 6.82 -4.81
N THR A 56 3.91 6.15 -3.83
CA THR A 56 2.46 5.85 -3.85
C THR A 56 1.69 6.68 -2.81
N THR A 57 0.46 7.07 -3.13
CA THR A 57 -0.25 8.19 -2.47
C THR A 57 -1.18 7.79 -1.32
N CYS A 58 -1.11 6.56 -0.81
CA CYS A 58 -2.08 6.08 0.16
C CYS A 58 -1.76 6.47 1.62
N ALA A 59 -0.53 6.90 1.93
CA ALA A 59 -0.21 7.43 3.24
C ALA A 59 -1.00 8.72 3.49
N GLY A 60 -1.70 8.81 4.62
CA GLY A 60 -2.50 9.97 5.00
C GLY A 60 -3.82 10.16 4.26
N THR A 61 -4.31 9.17 3.50
CA THR A 61 -5.60 9.28 2.80
C THR A 61 -6.79 8.80 3.60
N GLN A 62 -6.56 8.10 4.71
CA GLN A 62 -7.62 7.60 5.57
C GLN A 62 -8.45 8.78 6.11
N LYS A 63 -9.76 8.79 5.89
CA LYS A 63 -10.63 9.92 6.29
C LYS A 63 -11.28 9.74 7.65
N THR A 64 -11.41 8.51 8.10
CA THR A 64 -12.06 8.10 9.34
C THR A 64 -11.02 7.59 10.31
N ASP A 65 -11.23 7.75 11.61
CA ASP A 65 -10.32 7.15 12.60
C ASP A 65 -10.49 5.62 12.63
N TYR A 66 -9.39 4.91 12.90
CA TYR A 66 -9.36 3.47 13.18
C TYR A 66 -9.93 2.57 12.06
N GLU A 67 -9.74 2.96 10.80
CA GLU A 67 -10.09 2.11 9.66
C GLU A 67 -9.35 0.78 9.71
N ARG A 68 -10.09 -0.29 9.45
CA ARG A 68 -9.57 -1.66 9.49
C ARG A 68 -8.91 -2.09 8.19
N ASP A 69 -9.13 -1.36 7.10
CA ASP A 69 -8.47 -1.55 5.80
C ASP A 69 -7.11 -0.85 5.71
N HIS A 70 -6.92 0.21 6.50
CA HIS A 70 -5.71 1.01 6.52
C HIS A 70 -4.80 0.60 7.67
N PHE A 71 -3.48 0.57 7.43
CA PHE A 71 -2.50 0.23 8.46
C PHE A 71 -1.61 1.41 8.87
N LYS A 72 -1.15 1.35 10.11
CA LYS A 72 0.01 2.07 10.67
C LYS A 72 1.19 1.10 10.81
N SER A 73 2.40 1.55 10.51
CA SER A 73 3.62 0.81 10.84
C SER A 73 3.95 1.06 12.30
N VAL A 74 3.90 0.00 13.11
CA VAL A 74 4.19 0.05 14.54
C VAL A 74 5.32 -0.92 14.88
N PRO A 75 6.04 -0.76 16.01
CA PRO A 75 7.03 -1.74 16.42
C PRO A 75 6.43 -3.14 16.55
N VAL A 76 7.15 -4.16 16.12
CA VAL A 76 6.70 -5.57 16.21
C VAL A 76 6.25 -5.91 17.63
N GLY A 77 5.11 -6.59 17.75
CA GLY A 77 4.53 -7.02 19.02
C GLY A 77 3.70 -5.96 19.73
N THR A 78 3.56 -4.76 19.17
CA THR A 78 2.75 -3.69 19.78
C THR A 78 1.35 -3.60 19.18
N CYS A 79 1.11 -4.15 18.00
CA CYS A 79 -0.19 -3.98 17.33
C CYS A 79 -1.37 -4.47 18.17
N ALA A 80 -1.24 -5.65 18.78
CA ALA A 80 -2.26 -6.25 19.62
C ALA A 80 -2.35 -5.61 21.02
N THR A 81 -1.43 -4.70 21.39
CA THR A 81 -1.47 -3.96 22.66
C THR A 81 -2.06 -2.57 22.50
N ILE A 82 -2.14 -2.06 21.28
CA ILE A 82 -2.78 -0.77 20.97
C ILE A 82 -4.29 -0.93 21.09
N LYS A 83 -4.85 -0.24 22.09
CA LYS A 83 -6.29 -0.18 22.33
C LYS A 83 -6.86 1.08 21.69
N THR A 84 -7.91 0.90 20.89
CA THR A 84 -8.67 1.98 20.28
C THR A 84 -10.13 1.93 20.74
N PRO A 85 -10.91 2.99 20.52
CA PRO A 85 -12.36 2.97 20.78
C PRO A 85 -13.10 1.86 20.02
N HIS A 86 -12.53 1.35 18.92
CA HIS A 86 -13.11 0.32 18.06
C HIS A 86 -12.55 -1.10 18.35
N GLY A 87 -11.76 -1.24 19.40
CA GLY A 87 -11.15 -2.50 19.81
C GLY A 87 -9.62 -2.50 19.71
N MET A 88 -9.03 -3.69 19.65
CA MET A 88 -7.58 -3.83 19.54
C MET A 88 -7.13 -3.77 18.07
N GLY A 89 -5.90 -3.30 17.87
CA GLY A 89 -5.23 -3.38 16.58
C GLY A 89 -5.06 -4.82 16.09
N THR A 90 -5.07 -5.01 14.77
CA THR A 90 -4.93 -6.35 14.17
C THR A 90 -3.82 -6.38 13.12
N LEU A 91 -3.07 -7.48 13.06
CA LEU A 91 -2.03 -7.69 12.04
C LEU A 91 -2.60 -8.04 10.66
N LYS A 92 -3.90 -8.32 10.61
CA LYS A 92 -4.64 -8.63 9.38
C LYS A 92 -5.59 -7.48 9.05
N PRO A 93 -5.72 -7.10 7.77
CA PRO A 93 -6.81 -6.25 7.31
C PRO A 93 -8.14 -6.94 7.57
N MET A 94 -9.19 -6.16 7.85
CA MET A 94 -10.55 -6.66 8.09
C MET A 94 -11.57 -5.80 7.37
#